data_AF-A0A0B7BXV3-F1
#
_entry.id   AF-A0A0B7BXV3-F1
#
_cell.length_a   1.000
_cell.length_b   1.000
_cell.length_c   1.000
_cell.angle_alpha   90.00
_cell.angle_beta   90.00
_cell.angle_gamma   90.00
#
_symmetry.space_group_name_H-M   'P 1'
#
loop_
_entity.id
_entity.type
_entity.pdbx_description
1 polymer ?
#
loop_
_entity_poly.entity_id
_entity_poly.type
_entity_poly.pdbx_seq_one_letter_code
_entity_poly.pdbx_strand_id
1 'polypeptide(L)' 'RIKIKKNSLRIFKVVYEDSGIYSCHVFNQHGKKWVNVTLIVRNQTTIDEMLRDEEDFVVDPDIRTQSTLKGDLYWIA' A
#
# COMPACT_ATOMS: atom_id res chain seq x y z
N ARG A 1 -6.59 -6.24 -14.40
CA ARG A 1 -6.61 -5.30 -13.26
C ARG A 1 -5.98 -5.92 -12.02
N ILE A 2 -6.48 -7.04 -11.50
CA ILE A 2 -5.85 -7.79 -10.40
C ILE A 2 -5.06 -8.97 -10.97
N LYS A 3 -3.86 -9.26 -10.43
CA LYS A 3 -3.02 -10.41 -10.80
C LYS A 3 -2.54 -11.12 -9.53
N ILE A 4 -2.94 -12.38 -9.38
CA ILE A 4 -2.48 -13.26 -8.31
C ILE A 4 -1.34 -14.14 -8.85
N LYS A 5 -0.26 -14.26 -8.09
CA LYS A 5 0.82 -15.24 -8.27
C LYS A 5 0.96 -16.06 -6.99
N LYS A 6 1.71 -17.16 -7.06
CA LYS A 6 1.94 -18.10 -5.95
C LYS A 6 2.19 -17.40 -4.59
N ASN A 7 3.00 -16.34 -4.59
CA ASN A 7 3.39 -15.62 -3.36
C ASN A 7 3.11 -14.10 -3.43
N SER A 8 2.29 -13.62 -4.37
CA SER A 8 2.08 -12.17 -4.50
C SER A 8 0.74 -11.80 -5.12
N LEU A 9 0.12 -10.76 -4.62
CA LEU A 9 -1.03 -10.09 -5.23
C LEU A 9 -0.59 -8.73 -5.80
N ARG A 10 -0.94 -8.43 -7.05
CA ARG A 10 -0.73 -7.11 -7.67
C ARG A 10 -2.06 -6.55 -8.15
N ILE A 11 -2.38 -5.33 -7.75
CA ILE A 11 -3.57 -4.58 -8.20
C ILE A 11 -3.08 -3.40 -9.03
N PHE A 12 -3.52 -3.31 -10.28
CA PHE A 12 -3.20 -2.22 -11.21
C PHE A 12 -4.38 -1.26 -11.31
N LYS A 13 -4.13 0.04 -11.44
CA LYS A 13 -5.17 1.09 -11.48
C LYS A 13 -6.11 0.97 -10.26
N VAL A 14 -5.51 1.09 -9.08
CA VAL A 14 -6.19 0.95 -7.78
C VAL A 14 -7.26 2.04 -7.66
N VAL A 15 -8.46 1.66 -7.23
CA VAL A 15 -9.58 2.57 -6.92
C VAL A 15 -10.00 2.41 -5.46
N TYR A 16 -10.81 3.34 -4.96
CA TYR A 16 -11.22 3.35 -3.54
C TYR A 16 -11.90 2.03 -3.11
N GLU A 17 -12.69 1.43 -3.99
CA GLU A 17 -13.40 0.16 -3.76
C GLU A 17 -12.47 -1.07 -3.68
N ASP A 18 -11.19 -0.94 -4.05
CA ASP A 18 -10.20 -1.98 -3.77
C ASP A 18 -9.79 -2.01 -2.28
N SER A 19 -10.22 -1.05 -1.45
CA SER A 19 -9.96 -1.07 -0.01
C SER A 19 -10.66 -2.26 0.66
N GLY A 20 -9.97 -2.92 1.58
CA GLY A 20 -10.53 -4.06 2.30
C GLY A 20 -9.47 -4.98 2.91
N ILE A 21 -9.92 -6.07 3.50
CA ILE A 21 -9.04 -7.09 4.07
C ILE A 21 -8.72 -8.13 3.00
N TYR A 22 -7.43 -8.30 2.73
CA TYR A 22 -6.89 -9.34 1.87
C TYR A 22 -6.22 -10.41 2.71
N SER A 23 -6.49 -11.67 2.39
CA SER A 23 -5.95 -12.79 3.14
C SER A 23 -5.03 -13.64 2.27
N CYS A 24 -3.83 -13.93 2.79
CA CYS A 24 -2.95 -14.94 2.25
C CYS A 24 -3.16 -16.25 3.01
N HIS A 25 -3.46 -17.32 2.28
CA HIS A 25 -3.62 -18.65 2.83
C HIS A 25 -2.42 -19.51 2.44
N VAL A 26 -1.70 -20.00 3.45
CA VAL A 26 -0.54 -20.89 3.27
C VAL A 26 -0.85 -22.22 3.93
N PHE A 27 -0.58 -23.31 3.24
CA PHE A 27 -0.76 -24.65 3.78
C PHE A 27 0.38 -25.57 3.37
N ASN A 28 0.73 -26.49 4.25
CA ASN A 28 1.64 -27.61 4.02
C ASN A 28 1.09 -28.86 4.73
N GLN A 29 1.85 -29.96 4.73
CA GLN A 29 1.42 -31.20 5.38
C GLN A 29 1.26 -31.10 6.91
N HIS A 30 1.78 -30.03 7.54
CA HIS A 30 1.74 -29.82 8.99
C HIS A 30 0.62 -28.88 9.44
N GLY A 31 -0.04 -28.19 8.50
CA GLY A 31 -1.16 -27.32 8.85
C GLY A 31 -1.44 -26.21 7.84
N LYS A 32 -2.30 -25.29 8.28
CA LYS A 32 -2.78 -24.14 7.50
C LYS A 32 -2.61 -22.89 8.33
N LYS A 33 -2.21 -21.79 7.69
CA LYS A 33 -2.09 -20.47 8.29
C LYS A 33 -2.71 -19.42 7.39
N TRP A 34 -3.39 -18.47 8.02
CA TRP A 34 -3.95 -17.29 7.37
C TRP A 34 -3.19 -16.05 7.84
N VAL A 35 -2.86 -15.17 6.90
CA VAL A 35 -2.29 -13.85 7.18
C VAL A 35 -3.20 -12.82 6.54
N ASN A 36 -3.79 -11.96 7.36
CA ASN A 36 -4.70 -10.90 6.92
C ASN A 36 -3.94 -9.57 6.81
N VAL A 37 -4.18 -8.85 5.73
CA VAL A 37 -3.58 -7.55 5.42
C VAL A 37 -4.71 -6.60 5.05
N THR A 38 -4.76 -5.42 5.68
CA THR A 38 -5.75 -4.40 5.35
C THR A 38 -5.17 -3.45 4.29
N LEU A 39 -5.82 -3.37 3.13
CA LEU A 39 -5.53 -2.39 2.10
C LEU A 39 -6.42 -1.16 2.32
N ILE A 40 -5.79 0.00 2.51
CA ILE A 40 -6.48 1.29 2.60
C ILE A 40 -6.06 2.10 1.38
N VAL A 41 -7.01 2.36 0.47
CA VAL A 41 -6.79 3.23 -0.68
C VAL A 41 -7.25 4.63 -0.30
N ARG A 42 -6.38 5.61 -0.47
CA ARG A 42 -6.69 7.02 -0.26
C ARG A 42 -6.65 7.71 -1.62
N ASN A 43 -7.59 8.62 -1.84
CA ASN A 43 -7.47 9.55 -2.95
C ASN A 43 -6.26 10.44 -2.68
N GLN A 44 -5.45 10.69 -3.70
CA GLN A 44 -4.51 11.79 -3.64
C GLN A 44 -5.35 13.05 -3.53
N THR A 45 -5.46 13.61 -2.32
CA THR A 45 -5.90 14.99 -2.17
C THR A 45 -4.80 15.81 -2.82
N THR A 46 -5.04 16.32 -4.01
CA THR A 46 -4.28 17.46 -4.52
C THR A 46 -4.54 18.59 -3.53
N ILE A 47 -3.60 18.83 -2.62
CA ILE A 47 -3.55 20.07 -1.82
C ILE A 47 -3.15 21.26 -2.74
N ASP A 48 -3.28 21.12 -4.07
CA ASP A 48 -2.94 22.13 -5.06
C ASP A 48 -4.11 23.02 -5.48
N GLU A 49 -5.36 22.71 -5.09
CA GLU A 49 -6.53 23.50 -5.52
C GLU A 49 -7.09 24.42 -4.41
N MET A 50 -6.60 24.33 -3.18
CA MET A 50 -7.08 25.16 -2.06
C MET A 50 -6.02 26.10 -1.45
N LEU A 51 -4.81 26.16 -2.00
CA LEU A 51 -3.74 27.08 -1.56
C LEU A 51 -3.21 27.93 -2.71
N ARG A 52 -4.09 28.44 -3.60
CA ARG A 52 -3.66 29.37 -4.64
C ARG A 52 -3.69 30.84 -4.25
N ASP A 53 -4.21 31.19 -3.08
CA ASP A 53 -4.14 32.54 -2.56
C ASP A 53 -3.92 32.51 -1.03
N GLU A 54 -2.68 32.36 -0.57
CA GLU A 54 -2.02 33.19 0.45
C GLU A 54 -0.66 32.58 0.92
N GLU A 55 0.39 33.26 0.47
CA GLU A 55 1.80 33.43 0.88
C GLU A 55 2.50 32.50 1.91
N ASP A 56 3.73 32.14 1.51
CA ASP A 56 4.91 31.72 2.30
C ASP A 56 4.84 30.41 3.13
N PHE A 57 5.03 29.27 2.44
CA PHE A 57 5.64 28.10 3.06
C PHE A 57 7.08 27.95 2.56
N VAL A 58 8.06 28.18 3.44
CA VAL A 58 9.47 27.88 3.18
C VAL A 58 9.60 26.37 2.97
N VAL A 59 9.83 25.95 1.72
CA VAL A 59 10.14 24.55 1.39
C VAL A 59 11.56 24.28 1.84
N ASP A 60 11.74 23.44 2.86
CA ASP A 60 13.05 22.89 3.19
C ASP A 60 13.52 22.03 2.00
N PRO A 61 14.64 22.39 1.33
CA PRO A 61 15.11 21.70 0.14
C PRO A 61 15.52 20.23 0.41
N ASP A 62 15.56 19.77 1.66
CA ASP A 62 16.01 18.42 2.01
C ASP A 62 14.89 17.36 2.14
N ILE A 63 13.62 17.72 1.95
CA ILE A 63 12.52 16.74 2.05
C ILE A 63 12.33 16.00 0.73
N ARG A 64 13.09 14.91 0.53
CA ARG A 64 12.79 13.89 -0.49
C ARG A 64 11.79 12.86 0.04
N THR A 65 10.56 12.89 -0.43
CA THR A 65 9.60 11.81 -0.20
C THR A 65 9.59 10.82 -1.36
N GLN A 66 10.26 9.69 -1.19
CA GLN A 66 10.11 8.52 -2.06
C GLN A 66 9.64 7.34 -1.20
N SER A 67 8.33 7.04 -1.22
CA SER A 67 7.77 5.93 -0.45
C SER A 67 7.84 4.63 -1.24
N THR A 68 8.76 3.73 -0.87
CA THR A 68 8.79 2.33 -1.31
C THR A 68 8.29 1.44 -0.18
N LEU A 69 7.19 0.71 -0.38
CA LEU A 69 6.79 -0.37 0.53
C LEU A 69 7.62 -1.62 0.22
N LYS A 70 8.64 -1.86 1.04
CA LYS A 70 9.40 -3.11 1.08
C LYS A 70 9.09 -3.80 2.41
N GLY A 71 8.37 -4.91 2.35
CA GLY A 71 8.15 -5.78 3.51
C GLY A 71 9.08 -6.98 3.42
N ASP A 72 10.06 -7.05 4.31
CA ASP A 72 10.88 -8.24 4.49
C ASP A 72 10.14 -9.23 5.41
N LEU A 73 9.78 -10.40 4.87
CA LEU A 73 9.25 -11.51 5.65
C LEU A 73 10.42 -12.41 6.06
N TYR A 74 10.81 -12.33 7.33
CA TYR A 74 11.77 -13.26 7.92
C TYR A 74 11.10 -14.61 8.19
N TRP A 75 11.85 -15.68 7.89
CA TRP A 75 11.49 -17.07 8.20
C TRP A 75 11.46 -17.27 9.71
N ILE A 76 10.37 -17.84 10.23
CA ILE A 76 10.40 -18.52 11.52
C ILE A 76 10.13 -19.99 11.21
N ALA A 77 11.12 -20.82 11.58
CA ALA A 77 11.23 -22.26 11.36
C ALA A 77 10.04 -23.05 11.94
#